data_AF-A0A1J5PT98-F1
#
_entry.id   AF-A0A1J5PT98-F1
#
_cell.length_a   1.000
_cell.length_b   1.000
_cell.length_c   1.000
_cell.angle_alpha   90.00
_cell.angle_beta   90.00
_cell.angle_gamma   90.00
#
_symmetry.space_group_name_H-M   'P 1'
#
loop_
_entity.id
_entity.type
_entity.pdbx_description
1 polymer ?
#
loop_
_entity_poly.entity_id
_entity_poly.type
_entity_poly.pdbx_seq_one_letter_code
_entity_poly.pdbx_strand_id
1 'polypeptide(L)'
;MIWMLLKAEFLSLSLVLVYVGAVMVLFLFVVMMLDINIERLRVGFWKHFPLAAVVGVFIMLEMSAVLMGGFRVSGEPHAARALVNSGVAYSNTREIGKLLYTQYLYPLEVAAAILLVGMITAIALTLRHRKDSKSVSASEQVRVKSKDRMTIVKLAATKPALPPQVPDASSAGSEA
;
A
#
# COMPACT_ATOMS: atom_id res chain seq x y z
N MET A 1 -23.22 -2.76 1.12
CA MET A 1 -24.69 -2.96 1.14
C MET A 1 -25.23 -3.32 2.52
N ILE A 2 -24.63 -4.25 3.28
CA ILE A 2 -25.12 -4.59 4.64
C ILE A 2 -25.29 -3.36 5.57
N TRP A 3 -24.36 -2.40 5.51
CA TRP A 3 -24.43 -1.16 6.29
C TRP A 3 -25.62 -0.26 5.92
N MET A 4 -26.05 -0.30 4.66
CA MET A 4 -27.22 0.44 4.21
C MET A 4 -28.50 -0.16 4.80
N LEU A 5 -28.59 -1.49 4.91
CA LEU A 5 -29.71 -2.18 5.57
C LEU A 5 -29.76 -1.86 7.08
N LEU A 6 -28.60 -1.63 7.70
CA LEU A 6 -28.47 -1.23 9.11
C LEU A 6 -28.74 0.26 9.36
N LYS A 7 -29.24 1.00 8.36
CA LYS A 7 -29.45 2.47 8.39
C LYS A 7 -28.17 3.28 8.70
N ALA A 8 -26.98 2.75 8.38
CA ALA A 8 -25.70 3.44 8.51
C ALA A 8 -25.23 3.95 7.14
N GLU A 9 -25.88 5.01 6.64
CA GLU A 9 -25.68 5.57 5.30
C GLU A 9 -24.26 6.08 5.04
N PHE A 10 -23.71 6.88 5.97
CA PHE A 10 -22.39 7.49 5.82
C PHE A 10 -21.30 6.41 5.71
N LEU A 11 -21.30 5.45 6.62
CA LEU A 11 -20.32 4.37 6.64
C LEU A 11 -20.40 3.50 5.37
N SER A 12 -21.61 3.23 4.88
CA SER A 12 -21.79 2.46 3.65
C SER A 12 -21.17 3.17 2.44
N LEU A 13 -21.36 4.48 2.32
CA LEU A 13 -20.79 5.27 1.22
C LEU A 13 -19.26 5.40 1.35
N SER A 14 -18.75 5.68 2.55
CA SER A 14 -17.31 5.76 2.80
C SER A 14 -16.58 4.45 2.49
N LEU A 15 -17.20 3.30 2.80
CA LEU A 15 -16.62 2.00 2.48
C LEU A 15 -16.46 1.82 0.97
N VAL A 16 -17.46 2.17 0.17
CA VAL A 16 -17.35 2.09 -1.30
C VAL A 16 -16.29 3.08 -1.81
N LEU A 17 -16.31 4.33 -1.35
CA LEU A 17 -15.38 5.37 -1.79
C LEU A 17 -13.91 5.00 -1.49
N VAL A 18 -13.61 4.63 -0.24
CA VAL A 18 -12.22 4.44 0.20
C VAL A 18 -11.74 3.02 -0.11
N TYR A 19 -12.51 2.00 0.27
CA TYR A 19 -12.07 0.62 0.08
C TYR A 19 -12.09 0.24 -1.39
N VAL A 20 -13.24 0.38 -2.06
CA VAL A 20 -13.37 0.00 -3.46
C VAL A 20 -12.73 1.05 -4.38
N GLY A 21 -12.95 2.34 -4.12
CA GLY A 21 -12.45 3.41 -4.99
C GLY A 21 -10.94 3.65 -4.90
N ALA A 22 -10.40 3.84 -3.70
CA ALA A 22 -8.98 4.16 -3.53
C ALA A 22 -8.10 2.91 -3.38
N VAL A 23 -8.41 2.03 -2.42
CA VAL A 23 -7.52 0.92 -2.04
C VAL A 23 -7.53 -0.20 -3.08
N MET A 24 -8.70 -0.69 -3.49
CA MET A 24 -8.79 -1.78 -4.47
C MET A 24 -8.22 -1.36 -5.83
N VAL A 25 -8.51 -0.14 -6.31
CA VAL A 25 -7.95 0.34 -7.59
C VAL A 25 -6.43 0.47 -7.52
N LEU A 26 -5.86 1.04 -6.44
CA LEU A 26 -4.41 1.09 -6.26
C LEU A 26 -3.80 -0.32 -6.25
N PHE A 27 -4.45 -1.26 -5.57
CA PHE A 27 -4.00 -2.64 -5.52
C PHE A 27 -4.03 -3.31 -6.91
N LEU A 28 -5.08 -3.06 -7.70
CA LEU A 28 -5.16 -3.57 -9.08
C LEU A 28 -4.01 -3.03 -9.94
N PHE A 29 -3.65 -1.75 -9.84
CA PHE A 29 -2.47 -1.20 -10.52
C PHE A 29 -1.19 -1.94 -10.12
N VAL A 30 -0.98 -2.17 -8.82
CA VAL A 30 0.21 -2.86 -8.31
C VAL A 30 0.27 -4.30 -8.79
N VAL A 31 -0.84 -5.05 -8.71
CA VAL A 31 -0.88 -6.45 -9.14
C VAL A 31 -0.68 -6.58 -10.65
N MET A 32 -1.20 -5.66 -11.46
CA MET A 32 -1.00 -5.69 -12.91
C MET A 32 0.44 -5.35 -13.31
N MET A 33 1.12 -4.48 -12.57
CA MET A 33 2.53 -4.15 -12.83
C MET A 33 3.51 -5.22 -12.33
N LEU A 34 3.12 -6.03 -11.34
CA LEU A 34 3.99 -7.03 -10.73
C LEU A 34 3.77 -8.41 -11.37
N ASP A 35 4.81 -8.93 -12.02
CA ASP A 35 4.81 -10.30 -12.52
C ASP A 35 5.04 -11.30 -11.37
N ILE A 36 3.96 -11.86 -10.83
CA ILE A 36 4.00 -12.80 -9.68
C ILE A 36 4.05 -14.24 -10.20
N ASN A 37 5.15 -14.96 -9.90
CA ASN A 37 5.26 -16.38 -10.21
C ASN A 37 4.50 -17.26 -9.19
N ILE A 38 3.28 -17.65 -9.54
CA ILE A 38 2.38 -18.44 -8.69
C ILE A 38 2.91 -19.87 -8.43
N GLU A 39 3.71 -20.43 -9.35
CA GLU A 39 4.24 -21.78 -9.24
C GLU A 39 5.21 -21.93 -8.06
N ARG A 40 6.07 -20.93 -7.83
CA ARG A 40 6.96 -20.90 -6.65
C ARG A 40 6.21 -20.76 -5.33
N LEU A 41 5.07 -20.06 -5.30
CA LEU A 41 4.25 -19.90 -4.09
C LEU A 41 3.61 -21.21 -3.61
N ARG A 42 3.35 -22.16 -4.53
CA ARG A 42 2.74 -23.46 -4.19
C ARG A 42 3.72 -24.48 -3.61
N VAL A 43 5.04 -24.26 -3.76
CA VAL A 43 6.06 -25.18 -3.26
C VAL A 43 6.04 -25.18 -1.73
N GLY A 44 5.59 -26.28 -1.13
CA GLY A 44 5.52 -26.44 0.32
C GLY A 44 4.22 -25.99 1.00
N PHE A 45 3.23 -25.50 0.23
CA PHE A 45 1.90 -25.14 0.76
C PHE A 45 1.22 -26.34 1.43
N TRP A 46 1.21 -27.49 0.76
CA TRP A 46 0.59 -28.72 1.24
C TRP A 46 1.23 -29.30 2.50
N LYS A 47 2.51 -28.99 2.76
CA LYS A 47 3.20 -29.42 3.98
C LYS A 47 2.74 -28.64 5.22
N HIS A 48 2.44 -27.35 5.06
CA HIS A 48 2.03 -26.47 6.16
C HIS A 48 0.50 -26.37 6.31
N PHE A 49 -0.24 -26.74 5.26
CA PHE A 49 -1.70 -26.77 5.25
C PHE A 49 -2.34 -27.51 6.43
N PRO A 50 -1.94 -28.75 6.81
CA PRO A 50 -2.60 -29.45 7.92
C PRO A 50 -2.41 -28.73 9.26
N LEU A 51 -1.23 -28.16 9.52
CA LEU A 51 -0.99 -27.37 10.72
C LEU A 51 -1.81 -26.07 10.72
N ALA A 52 -1.82 -25.36 9.59
CA ALA A 52 -2.63 -24.14 9.43
C ALA A 52 -4.13 -24.41 9.55
N ALA A 53 -4.60 -25.55 9.05
CA ALA A 53 -5.99 -25.97 9.14
C ALA A 53 -6.39 -26.28 10.59
N VAL A 54 -5.54 -27.00 11.35
CA VAL A 54 -5.80 -27.27 12.78
C VAL A 54 -5.90 -25.96 13.57
N VAL A 55 -4.97 -25.03 13.35
CA VAL A 55 -5.01 -23.70 14.00
C VAL A 55 -6.25 -22.92 13.58
N GLY A 56 -6.60 -22.93 12.29
CA GLY A 56 -7.79 -22.25 11.78
C GLY A 56 -9.09 -22.80 12.36
N VAL A 57 -9.22 -24.13 12.46
CA VAL A 57 -10.37 -24.79 13.10
C VAL A 57 -10.42 -24.46 14.59
N PHE A 58 -9.28 -24.45 15.27
CA PHE A 58 -9.22 -24.08 16.68
C PHE A 58 -9.73 -22.65 16.91
N ILE A 59 -9.25 -21.68 16.14
CA ILE A 59 -9.72 -20.29 16.21
C ILE A 59 -11.22 -20.20 15.87
N MET A 60 -11.68 -20.94 14.86
CA MET A 60 -13.09 -20.97 14.47
C MET A 60 -13.98 -21.54 15.59
N LEU A 61 -13.54 -22.60 16.27
CA LEU A 61 -14.23 -23.20 17.40
C LEU A 61 -14.22 -22.26 18.61
N GLU A 62 -13.12 -21.58 18.91
CA GLU A 62 -13.07 -20.58 19.97
C GLU A 62 -14.04 -19.42 19.70
N MET A 63 -14.01 -18.84 18.50
CA MET A 63 -14.93 -17.77 18.11
C MET A 63 -16.39 -18.23 18.18
N SER A 64 -16.67 -19.46 17.75
CA SER A 64 -18.01 -20.05 17.79
C SER A 64 -18.47 -20.33 19.21
N ALA A 65 -17.59 -20.83 20.08
CA ALA A 65 -17.87 -21.05 21.50
C ALA A 65 -18.13 -19.73 22.24
N VAL A 66 -17.37 -18.68 21.93
CA VAL A 66 -17.62 -17.32 22.45
C VAL A 66 -18.98 -16.78 21.98
N LEU A 67 -19.34 -17.00 20.72
CA LEU A 67 -20.66 -16.59 20.20
C LEU A 67 -21.82 -17.38 20.83
N MET A 68 -21.68 -18.70 20.95
CA MET A 68 -22.72 -19.60 21.49
C MET A 68 -22.86 -19.51 23.01
N GLY A 69 -21.75 -19.27 23.73
CA GLY A 69 -21.74 -19.02 25.17
C GLY A 69 -22.47 -17.73 25.58
N GLY A 70 -22.92 -16.96 24.59
CA GLY A 70 -23.57 -15.68 24.76
C GLY A 70 -22.54 -14.63 25.13
N PHE A 71 -22.53 -13.52 24.40
CA PHE A 71 -21.92 -12.31 24.91
C PHE A 71 -22.63 -11.97 26.22
N ARG A 72 -21.99 -12.21 27.37
CA ARG A 72 -22.44 -11.75 28.70
C ARG A 72 -22.31 -10.22 28.80
N VAL A 73 -22.71 -9.52 27.75
CA VAL A 73 -22.85 -8.08 27.70
C VAL A 73 -24.15 -7.80 28.42
N SER A 74 -24.03 -7.52 29.72
CA SER A 74 -25.10 -7.07 30.61
C SER A 74 -25.57 -5.65 30.23
N GLY A 75 -26.04 -5.49 29.00
CA GLY A 75 -26.45 -4.23 28.41
C GLY A 75 -26.84 -4.43 26.97
N GLU A 76 -28.07 -4.89 26.73
CA GLU A 76 -28.65 -4.84 25.40
C GLU A 76 -28.55 -3.40 24.83
N PRO A 77 -28.14 -3.22 23.57
CA PRO A 77 -28.24 -1.94 22.89
C PRO A 77 -29.69 -1.69 22.42
N HIS A 78 -30.66 -1.84 23.33
CA HIS A 78 -32.06 -1.50 23.07
C HIS A 78 -32.26 0.00 22.81
N ALA A 79 -31.44 0.85 23.43
CA ALA A 79 -31.46 2.30 23.21
C ALA A 79 -31.13 2.67 21.76
N ALA A 80 -30.19 1.97 21.11
CA ALA A 80 -29.81 2.23 19.73
C ALA A 80 -30.90 1.82 18.72
N ARG A 81 -31.63 0.72 18.99
CA ARG A 81 -32.76 0.29 18.15
C ARG A 81 -33.98 1.21 18.28
N ALA A 82 -34.22 1.78 19.47
CA ALA A 82 -35.33 2.70 19.72
C ALA A 82 -35.19 4.03 18.97
N LEU A 83 -33.98 4.61 18.95
CA LEU A 83 -33.67 5.86 18.23
C LEU A 83 -33.76 5.75 16.70
N VAL A 84 -33.48 4.57 16.16
CA VAL A 84 -33.54 4.29 14.70
C VAL A 84 -34.97 4.13 14.19
N ASN A 85 -35.94 3.92 15.09
CA ASN A 85 -37.35 3.70 14.78
C ASN A 85 -38.28 4.83 15.28
N SER A 86 -37.74 5.88 15.89
CA SER A 86 -38.53 6.96 16.52
C SER A 86 -39.10 8.00 15.54
N GLY A 87 -38.98 7.81 14.22
CA GLY A 87 -39.60 8.68 13.22
C GLY A 87 -39.04 10.12 13.14
N VAL A 88 -38.06 10.46 13.98
CA VAL A 88 -37.33 11.73 13.92
C VAL A 88 -36.35 11.66 12.74
N ALA A 89 -36.22 12.75 11.97
CA ALA A 89 -35.23 12.87 10.91
C ALA A 89 -33.80 12.83 11.49
N TYR A 90 -33.32 11.61 11.76
CA TYR A 90 -32.03 11.33 12.36
C TYR A 90 -30.99 11.21 11.25
N SER A 91 -30.10 12.19 11.15
CA SER A 91 -28.98 12.15 10.20
C SER A 91 -27.77 11.49 10.85
N ASN A 92 -27.44 10.28 10.39
CA ASN A 92 -26.27 9.53 10.87
C ASN A 92 -24.97 10.32 10.65
N THR A 93 -24.84 10.97 9.49
CA THR A 93 -23.68 11.81 9.13
C THR A 93 -23.46 12.95 10.11
N ARG A 94 -24.54 13.63 10.53
CA ARG A 94 -24.45 14.77 11.45
C ARG A 94 -23.98 14.34 12.84
N GLU A 95 -24.52 13.25 13.36
CA GLU A 95 -24.17 12.78 14.71
C GLU A 95 -22.75 12.22 14.78
N ILE A 96 -22.31 11.48 13.75
CA ILE A 96 -20.91 11.06 13.63
C ILE A 96 -19.99 12.29 13.57
N GLY A 97 -20.34 13.30 12.79
CA GLY A 97 -19.57 14.55 12.71
C GLY A 97 -19.44 15.23 14.07
N LYS A 98 -20.52 15.36 14.84
CA LYS A 98 -20.47 15.91 16.20
C LYS A 98 -19.50 15.12 17.08
N LEU A 99 -19.66 13.80 17.16
CA LEU A 99 -18.79 12.94 17.97
C LEU A 99 -17.32 13.06 17.58
N LEU A 100 -17.03 13.13 16.28
CA LEU A 100 -15.67 13.23 15.75
C LEU A 100 -14.98 14.52 16.17
N TYR A 101 -15.71 15.64 16.18
CA TYR A 101 -15.16 16.95 16.52
C TYR A 101 -15.28 17.33 18.01
N THR A 102 -16.06 16.60 18.81
CA THR A 102 -16.19 16.87 20.25
C THR A 102 -15.46 15.87 21.12
N GLN A 103 -15.67 14.57 20.91
CA GLN A 103 -15.17 13.52 21.79
C GLN A 103 -13.94 12.82 21.20
N TYR A 104 -13.90 12.64 19.88
CA TYR A 104 -12.85 11.88 19.19
C TYR A 104 -11.85 12.77 18.43
N LEU A 105 -11.62 13.99 18.93
CA LEU A 105 -10.70 14.94 18.32
C LEU A 105 -9.26 14.38 18.27
N TYR A 106 -8.78 13.78 19.36
CA TYR A 106 -7.41 13.22 19.40
C TYR A 106 -7.20 12.07 18.38
N PRO A 107 -8.06 11.05 18.30
CA PRO A 107 -7.97 10.06 17.23
C PRO A 107 -8.02 10.65 15.82
N LEU A 108 -8.81 11.72 15.60
CA LEU A 108 -8.88 12.40 14.32
C LEU A 108 -7.54 13.05 13.95
N GLU A 109 -6.89 13.73 14.91
CA GLU A 109 -5.56 14.33 14.71
C GLU A 109 -4.50 13.27 14.43
N VAL A 110 -4.52 12.16 15.17
CA VAL A 110 -3.60 11.03 14.93
C VAL A 110 -3.83 10.44 13.54
N ALA A 111 -5.09 10.28 13.10
CA ALA A 111 -5.39 9.82 11.75
C ALA A 111 -4.85 10.79 10.68
N ALA A 112 -4.99 12.10 10.89
CA ALA A 112 -4.43 13.11 9.98
C ALA A 112 -2.90 13.03 9.91
N ALA A 113 -2.22 12.84 11.05
CA ALA A 113 -0.79 12.63 11.11
C ALA A 113 -0.36 11.35 10.37
N ILE A 114 -1.10 10.24 10.53
CA ILE A 114 -0.84 8.99 9.80
C ILE A 114 -0.98 9.19 8.30
N LEU A 115 -2.02 9.90 7.83
CA LEU A 115 -2.21 10.20 6.42
C LEU A 115 -1.06 11.07 5.86
N LEU A 116 -0.62 12.06 6.64
CA LEU A 116 0.54 12.88 6.29
C LEU A 116 1.80 12.04 6.13
N VAL A 117 2.09 11.18 7.12
CA VAL A 117 3.24 10.27 7.08
C VAL A 117 3.14 9.32 5.88
N GLY A 118 1.95 8.78 5.61
CA GLY A 118 1.71 7.92 4.44
C GLY A 118 2.03 8.61 3.11
N MET A 119 1.59 9.86 2.94
CA MET A 119 1.90 10.67 1.77
C MET A 119 3.40 10.94 1.62
N ILE A 120 4.06 11.37 2.71
CA ILE A 120 5.51 11.62 2.73
C ILE A 120 6.27 10.34 2.37
N THR A 121 5.89 9.21 2.94
CA THR A 121 6.53 7.90 2.71
C THR A 121 6.36 7.47 1.25
N ALA A 122 5.17 7.60 0.68
CA ALA A 122 4.91 7.24 -0.71
C ALA A 122 5.73 8.09 -1.70
N ILE A 123 5.81 9.41 -1.47
CA ILE A 123 6.60 10.32 -2.31
C ILE A 123 8.09 10.01 -2.15
N ALA A 124 8.58 9.89 -0.92
CA ALA A 124 9.99 9.60 -0.64
C ALA A 124 10.45 8.29 -1.29
N LEU A 125 9.60 7.26 -1.31
CA LEU A 125 9.92 5.96 -1.90
C LEU A 125 9.88 5.97 -3.44
N THR A 126 9.02 6.81 -4.03
CA THR A 126 8.87 6.91 -5.49
C THR A 126 9.80 7.95 -6.13
N LEU A 127 10.39 8.85 -5.33
CA LEU A 127 11.28 9.90 -5.80
C LEU A 127 12.62 9.32 -6.28
N ARG A 128 12.72 9.02 -7.57
CA ARG A 128 13.94 8.53 -8.20
C ARG A 128 14.88 9.67 -8.56
N HIS A 129 16.06 9.71 -7.94
CA HIS A 129 17.12 10.64 -8.35
C HIS A 129 17.65 10.29 -9.74
N ARG A 130 17.66 11.26 -10.65
CA ARG A 130 18.23 11.11 -12.00
C ARG A 130 19.75 11.10 -11.90
N LYS A 131 20.38 10.00 -12.34
CA LYS A 131 21.85 9.83 -12.33
C LYS A 131 22.57 10.65 -13.40
N ASP A 132 21.84 11.18 -14.38
CA ASP A 132 22.39 11.99 -15.47
C ASP A 132 22.51 13.48 -15.12
N SER A 133 22.11 13.88 -13.91
CA SER A 133 22.28 15.25 -13.45
C SER A 133 23.70 15.45 -12.94
N LYS A 134 24.50 16.23 -13.68
CA LYS A 134 25.78 16.75 -13.18
C LYS A 134 25.52 17.95 -12.28
N SER A 135 24.97 17.70 -11.08
CA SER A 135 24.87 18.75 -10.07
C SER A 135 26.25 19.02 -9.48
N VAL A 136 26.59 20.29 -9.33
CA VAL A 136 27.86 20.68 -8.72
C VAL A 136 27.61 21.07 -7.27
N SER A 137 28.27 20.40 -6.34
CA SER A 137 28.16 20.71 -4.92
C SER A 137 28.96 21.97 -4.61
N ALA A 138 28.29 23.04 -4.21
CA ALA A 138 28.94 24.27 -3.78
C ALA A 138 29.90 24.04 -2.60
N SER A 139 29.55 23.10 -1.70
CA SER A 139 30.41 22.73 -0.57
C SER A 139 31.70 22.05 -0.98
N GLU A 140 31.69 21.26 -2.06
CA GLU A 140 32.91 20.68 -2.64
C GLU A 140 33.75 21.76 -3.31
N GLN A 141 33.14 22.69 -4.06
CA GLN A 141 33.84 23.80 -4.71
C GLN A 141 34.59 24.72 -3.72
N VAL A 142 34.00 25.00 -2.55
CA VAL A 142 34.60 25.86 -1.53
C VAL A 142 35.78 25.16 -0.82
N ARG A 143 35.77 23.82 -0.73
CA ARG A 143 36.82 23.03 -0.04
C ARG A 143 38.05 22.74 -0.91
N VAL A 144 38.05 23.11 -2.19
CA VAL A 144 39.15 22.81 -3.13
C VAL A 144 40.44 23.52 -2.71
N LYS A 145 41.51 22.74 -2.52
CA LYS A 145 42.86 23.28 -2.27
C LYS A 145 43.62 23.44 -3.59
N SER A 146 44.68 24.26 -3.59
CA SER A 146 45.48 24.51 -4.80
C SER A 146 46.05 23.24 -5.44
N LYS A 147 46.27 22.17 -4.66
CA LYS A 147 46.79 20.89 -5.15
C LYS A 147 45.76 20.05 -5.90
N ASP A 148 44.46 20.30 -5.69
CA ASP A 148 43.37 19.43 -6.17
C ASP A 148 42.76 19.92 -7.50
N ARG A 149 43.24 21.06 -8.04
CA ARG A 149 42.66 21.71 -9.22
C ARG A 149 43.09 21.10 -10.56
N MET A 150 44.15 20.29 -10.57
CA MET A 150 44.77 19.79 -11.78
C MET A 150 45.11 18.31 -11.64
N THR A 151 44.52 17.49 -12.50
CA THR A 151 44.81 16.06 -12.61
C THR A 151 45.36 15.80 -14.00
N ILE A 152 46.61 15.35 -14.08
CA ILE A 152 47.22 14.99 -15.36
C ILE A 152 46.73 13.59 -15.73
N VAL A 153 45.76 13.53 -16.66
CA VAL A 153 45.25 12.26 -17.19
C VAL A 153 46.03 11.89 -18.45
N LYS A 154 46.80 10.80 -18.38
CA LYS A 154 47.45 10.23 -19.58
C LYS A 154 46.39 9.55 -20.45
N LEU A 155 46.19 10.07 -21.65
CA LEU A 155 45.32 9.50 -22.67
C LEU A 155 46.17 8.87 -23.78
N ALA A 156 45.77 7.69 -24.27
CA ALA A 156 46.36 7.11 -25.47
C ALA A 156 46.05 7.99 -26.68
N ALA A 157 47.03 8.18 -27.56
CA ALA A 157 46.91 9.06 -28.73
C ALA A 157 45.83 8.61 -29.73
N THR A 158 45.47 7.33 -29.73
CA THR A 158 44.41 6.78 -30.58
C THR A 158 43.59 5.75 -29.80
N LYS A 159 42.27 5.74 -30.03
CA LYS A 159 41.41 4.61 -29.63
C LYS A 159 41.53 3.55 -30.74
N PRO A 160 41.86 2.28 -30.44
CA PRO A 160 41.86 1.21 -31.43
C PRO A 160 40.48 1.12 -32.08
N ALA A 161 40.44 1.02 -33.42
CA ALA A 161 39.19 0.83 -34.16
C ALA A 161 38.50 -0.44 -33.67
N LEU A 162 37.21 -0.33 -33.32
CA LEU A 162 36.41 -1.50 -32.96
C LEU A 162 36.39 -2.46 -34.17
N PRO A 163 36.69 -3.75 -34.00
CA PRO A 163 36.67 -4.71 -35.11
C PRO A 163 35.30 -4.66 -35.81
N PRO A 164 35.25 -4.74 -37.15
CA PRO A 164 33.98 -4.81 -37.87
C PRO A 164 33.16 -5.99 -37.31
N GLN A 165 31.96 -5.70 -36.83
CA GLN A 165 31.00 -6.74 -36.46
C GLN A 165 30.65 -7.49 -37.74
N VAL A 166 31.22 -8.67 -37.91
CA VAL A 166 30.85 -9.57 -38.99
C VAL A 166 29.40 -9.98 -38.72
N PRO A 167 28.46 -9.74 -39.66
CA PRO A 167 27.08 -10.18 -39.48
C PRO A 167 27.09 -11.69 -39.26
N ASP A 168 26.50 -12.15 -38.15
CA ASP A 168 26.33 -13.58 -37.89
C ASP A 168 25.58 -14.20 -39.08
N ALA A 169 26.26 -15.03 -39.86
CA ALA A 169 25.70 -15.77 -40.98
C ALA A 169 24.70 -16.87 -40.56
N SER A 170 24.19 -16.81 -39.33
CA SER A 170 23.25 -17.78 -38.74
C SER A 170 21.78 -17.44 -39.00
N SER A 171 21.44 -16.28 -39.57
CA SER A 171 20.04 -15.88 -39.79
C SER A 171 19.56 -16.01 -41.25
N ALA A 172 20.34 -16.62 -42.14
CA ALA A 172 20.01 -16.74 -43.58
C ALA A 172 19.65 -18.17 -44.03
N GLY A 173 19.19 -19.03 -43.11
CA GLY A 173 18.90 -20.43 -43.41
C GLY A 173 17.75 -21.02 -42.59
N SER A 174 16.56 -20.41 -42.65
CA SER A 174 15.32 -21.07 -42.22
C SER A 174 14.07 -20.40 -42.83
N GLU A 175 14.09 -20.17 -44.14
CA GLU A 175 12.86 -20.00 -44.92
C GLU A 175 12.99 -20.86 -46.18
N ALA A 176 12.52 -22.10 -46.07
CA ALA A 176 12.13 -22.99 -47.17
C ALA A 176 11.03 -23.91 -46.64
#